data_AF-A0A0E3LM94-F1
#
_entry.id   AF-A0A0E3LM94-F1
#
_cell.length_a   1.000
_cell.length_b   1.000
_cell.length_c   1.000
_cell.angle_alpha   90.00
_cell.angle_beta   90.00
_cell.angle_gamma   90.00
#
_symmetry.space_group_name_H-M   'P 1'
#
loop_
_entity.id
_entity.type
_entity.pdbx_description
1 polymer ?
#
loop_
_entity_poly.entity_id
_entity_poly.type
_entity_poly.pdbx_seq_one_letter_code
_entity_poly.pdbx_strand_id
1 'polypeptide(L)'
;MMEPEPIVIETLTPIWTGGVNGSPDTVRETGIIGSMRWWYEAIVRGIGKYACNPLSDSKCMLDGKEKENDRNNKLCPACYLFGCGGWKRRFRLEIEDFGVKEPFHLVTLDKDEVGNNWWLSTIFKKNFNNNLSFGKFTFRIYPVGRGDKSEIIAQIKALLSIMSHVGAIGAKSQYGFGQFEMENRMDFKRALNEINNFCNKDEFKKEANKPDFYSLSNFWCYEFKIPVRNQLVQSFQKSYIVGNQSSFTSYLPVSFDIRYKLPNRNKGSGLRQAYYSHRNGDKNQVCQIFGTLPENKKKEDGIGSRIFVSHLFREPSESDYFLRIWGFTEKIVGNLVSIEINKMFSLQEAPRRKYEEEITNFSGGA
;
A
#
# COMPACT_ATOMS: atom_id res chain seq x y z
N MET A 1 4.76 8.09 -33.21
CA MET A 1 4.59 8.04 -31.74
C MET A 1 4.69 6.59 -31.33
N MET A 2 5.35 6.28 -30.22
CA MET A 2 5.40 4.90 -29.70
C MET A 2 4.02 4.57 -29.12
N GLU A 3 3.48 3.40 -29.45
CA GLU A 3 2.24 2.92 -28.84
C GLU A 3 2.42 2.77 -27.32
N PRO A 4 1.38 3.06 -26.51
CA PRO A 4 1.46 2.83 -25.08
C PRO A 4 1.59 1.35 -24.78
N GLU A 5 2.38 1.01 -23.76
CA GLU A 5 2.36 -0.34 -23.20
C GLU A 5 1.11 -0.50 -22.33
N PRO A 6 0.19 -1.43 -22.64
CA PRO A 6 -0.93 -1.74 -21.77
C PRO A 6 -0.48 -2.66 -20.62
N ILE A 7 -0.86 -2.30 -19.40
CA ILE A 7 -0.72 -3.16 -18.22
C ILE A 7 -2.11 -3.36 -17.63
N VAL A 8 -2.55 -4.61 -17.59
CA VAL A 8 -3.88 -4.96 -17.10
C VAL A 8 -3.80 -5.41 -15.65
N ILE A 9 -4.66 -4.82 -14.81
CA ILE A 9 -4.79 -5.18 -13.41
C ILE A 9 -6.25 -5.49 -13.07
N GLU A 10 -6.45 -6.31 -12.05
CA GLU A 10 -7.75 -6.59 -11.46
C GLU A 10 -7.67 -6.42 -9.95
N THR A 11 -8.52 -5.58 -9.38
CA THR A 11 -8.49 -5.28 -7.95
C THR A 11 -9.25 -6.34 -7.16
N LEU A 12 -8.67 -6.77 -6.04
CA LEU A 12 -9.29 -7.67 -5.07
C LEU A 12 -10.02 -6.91 -3.94
N THR A 13 -9.70 -5.62 -3.76
CA THR A 13 -10.48 -4.68 -2.95
C THR A 13 -10.58 -3.34 -3.69
N PRO A 14 -11.63 -2.52 -3.46
CA PRO A 14 -11.83 -1.29 -4.23
C PRO A 14 -10.62 -0.35 -4.18
N ILE A 15 -10.39 0.38 -5.27
CA ILE A 15 -9.35 1.41 -5.32
C ILE A 15 -9.87 2.72 -4.73
N TRP A 16 -9.06 3.32 -3.86
CA TRP A 16 -9.24 4.69 -3.42
C TRP A 16 -8.20 5.61 -4.06
N THR A 17 -8.63 6.67 -4.73
CA THR A 17 -7.77 7.82 -5.05
C THR A 17 -8.48 9.10 -4.65
N GLY A 18 -7.83 9.98 -3.88
CA GLY A 18 -8.45 11.22 -3.45
C GLY A 18 -8.55 12.25 -4.58
N GLY A 19 -9.77 12.70 -4.90
CA GLY A 19 -10.03 13.86 -5.76
C GLY A 19 -9.84 15.20 -5.05
N VAL A 20 -10.29 16.30 -5.66
CA VAL A 20 -10.10 17.69 -5.17
C VAL A 20 -10.57 17.88 -3.72
N ASN A 21 -11.65 17.20 -3.33
CA ASN A 21 -12.19 17.22 -1.96
C ASN A 21 -11.86 15.95 -1.15
N GLY A 22 -10.92 15.13 -1.62
CA GLY A 22 -10.63 13.80 -1.07
C GLY A 22 -11.64 12.71 -1.46
N SER A 23 -12.58 13.00 -2.38
CA SER A 23 -13.58 12.05 -2.87
C SER A 23 -12.98 10.96 -3.76
N PRO A 24 -13.37 9.68 -3.61
CA PRO A 24 -12.92 8.55 -4.42
C PRO A 24 -13.75 8.27 -5.69
N ASP A 25 -14.67 9.15 -6.11
CA ASP A 25 -15.63 8.88 -7.23
C ASP A 25 -14.99 8.53 -8.57
N THR A 26 -13.71 8.84 -8.76
CA THR A 26 -12.99 8.55 -10.00
C THR A 26 -11.56 8.16 -9.66
N VAL A 27 -11.08 7.07 -10.26
CA VAL A 27 -9.67 6.70 -10.18
C VAL A 27 -8.82 7.78 -10.85
N ARG A 28 -7.91 8.39 -10.09
CA ARG A 28 -7.04 9.46 -10.57
C ARG A 28 -5.63 8.94 -10.79
N GLU A 29 -5.08 9.23 -11.97
CA GLU A 29 -3.71 8.87 -12.35
C GLU A 29 -2.71 9.42 -11.34
N THR A 30 -2.92 10.63 -10.84
CA THR A 30 -2.06 11.25 -9.82
C THR A 30 -2.02 10.45 -8.51
N GLY A 31 -3.15 9.90 -8.09
CA GLY A 31 -3.24 9.04 -6.90
C GLY A 31 -2.51 7.71 -7.11
N ILE A 32 -2.69 7.10 -8.28
CA ILE A 32 -2.00 5.86 -8.67
C ILE A 32 -0.48 6.09 -8.75
N ILE A 33 -0.04 7.11 -9.49
CA ILE A 33 1.38 7.51 -9.58
C ILE A 33 1.97 7.78 -8.20
N GLY A 34 1.22 8.42 -7.30
CA GLY A 34 1.67 8.67 -5.93
C GLY A 34 1.95 7.38 -5.16
N SER A 35 1.06 6.39 -5.24
CA SER A 35 1.26 5.08 -4.61
C SER A 35 2.42 4.30 -5.23
N MET A 36 2.55 4.33 -6.56
CA MET A 36 3.67 3.72 -7.29
C MET A 36 5.01 4.34 -6.85
N ARG A 37 5.09 5.67 -6.80
CA ARG A 37 6.29 6.37 -6.35
C ARG A 37 6.68 5.97 -4.93
N TRP A 38 5.70 5.91 -4.02
CA TRP A 38 5.95 5.55 -2.63
C TRP A 38 6.54 4.15 -2.48
N TRP A 39 5.99 3.16 -3.21
CA TRP A 39 6.54 1.81 -3.23
C TRP A 39 7.92 1.75 -3.88
N TYR A 40 8.12 2.46 -4.99
CA TYR A 40 9.41 2.51 -5.66
C TYR A 40 10.50 3.09 -4.76
N GLU A 41 10.20 4.17 -4.02
CA GLU A 41 11.11 4.72 -3.01
C GLU A 41 11.45 3.69 -1.92
N ALA A 42 10.47 2.93 -1.42
CA ALA A 42 10.72 1.90 -0.41
C ALA A 42 11.57 0.72 -0.95
N ILE A 43 11.35 0.34 -2.21
CA ILE A 43 12.14 -0.69 -2.89
C ILE A 43 13.58 -0.22 -3.06
N VAL A 44 13.80 0.98 -3.63
CA VAL A 44 15.13 1.56 -3.86
C VAL A 44 15.93 1.63 -2.57
N ARG A 45 15.31 2.06 -1.46
CA ARG A 45 15.97 2.08 -0.14
C ARG A 45 16.33 0.68 0.35
N GLY A 46 15.46 -0.30 0.14
CA GLY A 46 15.67 -1.67 0.58
C GLY A 46 16.76 -2.42 -0.18
N ILE A 47 17.02 -2.07 -1.44
CA ILE A 47 18.14 -2.62 -2.23
C ILE A 47 19.46 -1.85 -2.01
N GLY A 48 19.55 -1.04 -0.95
CA GLY A 48 20.77 -0.30 -0.59
C GLY A 48 21.02 0.97 -1.42
N LYS A 49 20.06 1.45 -2.20
CA LYS A 49 20.19 2.67 -3.01
C LYS A 49 19.50 3.85 -2.36
N TYR A 50 19.93 5.07 -2.70
CA TYR A 50 19.36 6.27 -2.12
C TYR A 50 18.01 6.63 -2.75
N ALA A 51 17.01 6.96 -1.93
CA ALA A 51 15.80 7.65 -2.38
C ALA A 51 15.40 8.77 -1.40
N CYS A 52 15.39 10.01 -1.88
CA CYS A 52 15.04 11.18 -1.07
C CYS A 52 13.58 11.11 -0.57
N ASN A 53 13.27 11.87 0.49
CA ASN A 53 11.88 12.15 0.86
C ASN A 53 11.38 13.36 0.04
N PRO A 54 10.33 13.22 -0.79
CA PRO A 54 9.82 14.32 -1.62
C PRO A 54 9.27 15.51 -0.82
N LEU A 55 8.99 15.33 0.47
CA LEU A 55 8.47 16.36 1.36
C LEU A 55 9.55 17.03 2.21
N SER A 56 10.80 16.57 2.13
CA SER A 56 11.92 17.14 2.90
C SER A 56 12.67 18.23 2.13
N ASP A 57 13.42 19.06 2.84
CA ASP A 57 14.32 20.05 2.24
C ASP A 57 15.47 19.40 1.44
N SER A 58 15.84 18.17 1.78
CA SER A 58 16.86 17.40 1.05
C SER A 58 16.32 16.66 -0.18
N LYS A 59 15.16 17.06 -0.71
CA LYS A 59 14.59 16.48 -1.95
C LYS A 59 15.48 16.77 -3.16
N CYS A 60 15.51 15.84 -4.12
CA CYS A 60 16.18 16.09 -5.40
C CYS A 60 15.53 17.28 -6.12
N MET A 61 16.35 18.21 -6.61
CA MET A 61 15.95 19.31 -7.49
C MET A 61 17.06 19.59 -8.49
N LEU A 62 16.68 20.00 -9.70
CA LEU A 62 17.58 20.53 -10.72
C LEU A 62 17.29 22.02 -10.90
N ASP A 63 18.34 22.83 -10.96
CA ASP A 63 18.23 24.28 -11.13
C ASP A 63 18.34 24.73 -12.61
N GLY A 64 18.65 23.79 -13.50
CA GLY A 64 18.78 24.04 -14.94
C GLY A 64 20.17 24.46 -15.38
N LYS A 65 21.12 24.59 -14.46
CA LYS A 65 22.52 24.92 -14.75
C LYS A 65 23.40 23.68 -14.92
N GLU A 66 22.85 22.50 -14.67
CA GLU A 66 23.57 21.24 -14.83
C GLU A 66 23.86 20.92 -16.29
N LYS A 67 25.06 20.43 -16.58
CA LYS A 67 25.38 19.80 -17.87
C LYS A 67 24.50 18.55 -18.04
N GLU A 68 24.11 18.26 -19.28
CA GLU A 68 23.17 17.15 -19.59
C GLU A 68 23.62 15.81 -18.97
N ASN A 69 24.93 15.54 -18.98
CA ASN A 69 25.51 14.31 -18.45
C ASN A 69 25.56 14.24 -16.91
N ASP A 70 25.51 15.37 -16.20
CA ASP A 70 25.66 15.41 -14.74
C ASP A 70 24.30 15.43 -14.01
N ARG A 71 23.20 15.47 -14.77
CA ARG A 71 21.84 15.60 -14.21
C ARG A 71 21.44 14.38 -13.39
N ASN A 72 21.77 13.19 -13.85
CA ASN A 72 21.43 11.94 -13.15
C ASN A 72 22.10 11.87 -11.78
N ASN A 73 23.32 12.39 -11.64
CA ASN A 73 24.11 12.40 -10.40
C ASN A 73 23.47 13.27 -9.30
N LYS A 74 22.49 14.12 -9.65
CA LYS A 74 21.67 14.89 -8.70
C LYS A 74 20.29 14.28 -8.42
N LEU A 75 19.92 13.22 -9.12
CA LEU A 75 18.62 12.55 -8.99
C LEU A 75 18.78 11.19 -8.31
N CYS A 76 17.90 10.87 -7.37
CA CYS A 76 17.69 9.48 -6.98
C CYS A 76 16.88 8.74 -8.07
N PRO A 77 16.93 7.39 -8.13
CA PRO A 77 16.18 6.62 -9.13
C PRO A 77 14.68 6.94 -9.15
N ALA A 78 14.09 7.20 -7.97
CA ALA A 78 12.69 7.58 -7.86
C ALA A 78 12.38 8.94 -8.48
N CYS A 79 13.23 9.95 -8.24
CA CYS A 79 13.05 11.27 -8.87
C CYS A 79 13.34 11.23 -10.37
N TYR A 80 14.28 10.40 -10.81
CA TYR A 80 14.50 10.14 -12.22
C TYR A 80 13.23 9.64 -12.89
N LEU A 81 12.62 8.57 -12.37
CA LEU A 81 11.45 7.94 -12.98
C LEU A 81 10.17 8.78 -12.83
N PHE A 82 9.89 9.26 -11.61
CA PHE A 82 8.63 9.92 -11.24
C PHE A 82 8.62 11.44 -11.34
N GLY A 83 9.78 12.08 -11.55
CA GLY A 83 9.90 13.54 -11.61
C GLY A 83 10.21 14.20 -10.26
N CYS A 84 10.79 15.39 -10.33
CA CYS A 84 11.02 16.29 -9.21
C CYS A 84 11.09 17.75 -9.71
N GLY A 85 11.41 18.71 -8.84
CA GLY A 85 11.64 20.10 -9.26
C GLY A 85 12.73 20.16 -10.33
N GLY A 86 12.44 20.79 -11.48
CA GLY A 86 13.37 20.88 -12.62
C GLY A 86 13.52 19.59 -13.44
N TRP A 87 12.79 18.50 -13.13
CA TRP A 87 12.86 17.23 -13.85
C TRP A 87 11.48 16.63 -14.13
N LYS A 88 11.14 16.48 -15.41
CA LYS A 88 9.88 15.88 -15.83
C LYS A 88 9.91 14.36 -15.69
N ARG A 89 8.83 13.80 -15.15
CA ARG A 89 8.54 12.36 -15.11
C ARG A 89 8.80 11.68 -16.45
N ARG A 90 9.35 10.45 -16.41
CA ARG A 90 9.78 9.67 -17.58
C ARG A 90 8.69 8.84 -18.24
N PHE A 91 7.45 9.00 -17.80
CA PHE A 91 6.30 8.36 -18.42
C PHE A 91 5.07 9.26 -18.29
N ARG A 92 4.02 8.94 -19.05
CA ARG A 92 2.64 9.38 -18.84
C ARG A 92 1.81 8.11 -18.59
N LEU A 93 0.85 8.22 -17.67
CA LEU A 93 -0.09 7.16 -17.35
C LEU A 93 -1.47 7.66 -17.78
N GLU A 94 -2.21 6.82 -18.47
CA GLU A 94 -3.66 6.95 -18.65
C GLU A 94 -4.31 5.68 -18.09
N ILE A 95 -5.50 5.83 -17.51
CA ILE A 95 -6.24 4.72 -16.90
C ILE A 95 -7.55 4.53 -17.65
N GLU A 96 -7.75 3.33 -18.17
CA GLU A 96 -9.05 2.86 -18.62
C GLU A 96 -9.67 2.04 -17.49
N ASP A 97 -10.78 2.54 -16.95
CA ASP A 97 -11.55 1.93 -15.88
C ASP A 97 -12.67 1.09 -16.47
N PHE A 98 -12.50 -0.23 -16.45
CA PHE A 98 -13.50 -1.22 -16.84
C PHE A 98 -14.14 -1.87 -15.60
N GLY A 99 -13.88 -1.31 -14.41
CA GLY A 99 -14.39 -1.77 -13.15
C GLY A 99 -15.87 -1.41 -12.97
N VAL A 100 -16.49 -2.11 -12.03
CA VAL A 100 -17.81 -1.76 -11.51
C VAL A 100 -17.69 -0.61 -10.50
N LYS A 101 -18.76 0.15 -10.37
CA LYS A 101 -18.90 1.18 -9.34
C LYS A 101 -19.61 0.59 -8.14
N GLU A 102 -18.92 0.59 -7.01
CA GLU A 102 -19.40 0.00 -5.77
C GLU A 102 -19.64 1.07 -4.71
N PRO A 103 -20.81 1.09 -4.05
CA PRO A 103 -21.06 2.05 -2.99
C PRO A 103 -20.03 1.94 -1.87
N PHE A 104 -19.58 3.09 -1.38
CA PHE A 104 -18.72 3.14 -0.21
C PHE A 104 -19.39 2.48 0.98
N HIS A 105 -18.70 1.50 1.55
CA HIS A 105 -19.14 0.84 2.76
C HIS A 105 -17.96 0.24 3.52
N LEU A 106 -18.10 0.22 4.84
CA LEU A 106 -17.23 -0.48 5.77
C LEU A 106 -18.09 -1.35 6.67
N VAL A 107 -17.53 -2.43 7.19
CA VAL A 107 -18.22 -3.34 8.11
C VAL A 107 -17.52 -3.30 9.46
N THR A 108 -18.32 -3.14 10.51
CA THR A 108 -17.85 -3.21 11.88
C THR A 108 -18.82 -4.03 12.70
N LEU A 109 -18.29 -4.80 13.65
CA LEU A 109 -19.11 -5.51 14.61
C LEU A 109 -19.77 -4.54 15.62
N ASP A 110 -19.29 -3.29 15.74
CA ASP A 110 -19.79 -2.31 16.73
C ASP A 110 -21.17 -1.83 16.30
N LYS A 111 -22.10 -1.77 17.26
CA LYS A 111 -23.45 -1.29 17.01
C LYS A 111 -23.47 0.15 16.53
N ASP A 112 -24.56 0.54 15.89
CA ASP A 112 -24.78 1.91 15.42
C ASP A 112 -24.49 2.94 16.51
N GLU A 113 -23.76 3.99 16.11
CA GLU A 113 -23.34 5.10 16.96
C GLU A 113 -22.44 4.74 18.15
N VAL A 114 -21.87 3.52 18.18
CA VAL A 114 -20.95 3.07 19.24
C VAL A 114 -19.57 2.75 18.67
N GLY A 115 -18.52 3.08 19.42
CA GLY A 115 -17.16 2.61 19.14
C GLY A 115 -16.66 2.92 17.71
N ASN A 116 -16.25 1.88 16.99
CA ASN A 116 -15.77 2.00 15.62
C ASN A 116 -16.86 2.49 14.66
N ASN A 117 -18.13 2.11 14.86
CA ASN A 117 -19.23 2.59 14.03
C ASN A 117 -19.34 4.12 14.08
N TRP A 118 -19.39 4.69 15.28
CA TRP A 118 -19.40 6.15 15.47
C TRP A 118 -18.18 6.83 14.84
N TRP A 119 -16.98 6.29 15.08
CA TRP A 119 -15.74 6.91 14.61
C TRP A 119 -15.64 6.86 13.08
N LEU A 120 -15.89 5.69 12.47
CA LEU A 120 -15.91 5.53 11.02
C LEU A 120 -16.97 6.43 10.38
N SER A 121 -18.17 6.49 10.98
CA SER A 121 -19.24 7.35 10.49
C SER A 121 -18.87 8.82 10.54
N THR A 122 -18.11 9.24 11.55
CA THR A 122 -17.63 10.63 11.67
C THR A 122 -16.57 10.95 10.61
N ILE A 123 -15.56 10.08 10.47
CA ILE A 123 -14.41 10.33 9.58
C ILE A 123 -14.77 10.18 8.10
N PHE A 124 -15.70 9.29 7.77
CA PHE A 124 -16.12 9.01 6.40
C PHE A 124 -17.50 9.57 6.04
N LYS A 125 -18.11 10.42 6.86
CA LYS A 125 -19.44 11.01 6.61
C LYS A 125 -19.59 11.60 5.20
N LYS A 126 -18.54 12.29 4.73
CA LYS A 126 -18.52 12.92 3.40
C LYS A 126 -18.47 11.90 2.25
N ASN A 127 -18.17 10.65 2.57
CA ASN A 127 -17.92 9.59 1.59
C ASN A 127 -19.06 8.59 1.42
N PHE A 128 -20.11 8.68 2.23
CA PHE A 128 -21.21 7.71 2.17
C PHE A 128 -21.84 7.61 0.77
N ASN A 129 -21.98 8.73 0.07
CA ASN A 129 -22.59 8.77 -1.26
C ASN A 129 -21.59 8.52 -2.40
N ASN A 130 -20.34 8.18 -2.10
CA ASN A 130 -19.35 7.90 -3.15
C ASN A 130 -19.46 6.46 -3.63
N ASN A 131 -19.10 6.28 -4.90
CA ASN A 131 -18.89 4.95 -5.46
C ASN A 131 -17.40 4.77 -5.78
N LEU A 132 -16.81 3.68 -5.28
CA LEU A 132 -15.44 3.30 -5.57
C LEU A 132 -15.38 2.41 -6.79
N SER A 133 -14.23 2.41 -7.44
CA SER A 133 -14.00 1.58 -8.63
C SER A 133 -13.38 0.25 -8.19
N PHE A 134 -13.95 -0.85 -8.65
CA PHE A 134 -13.56 -2.21 -8.28
C PHE A 134 -13.63 -3.11 -9.52
N GLY A 135 -12.62 -3.95 -9.73
CA GLY A 135 -12.52 -4.88 -10.85
C GLY A 135 -11.35 -4.54 -11.79
N LYS A 136 -11.60 -4.57 -13.10
CA LYS A 136 -10.56 -4.54 -14.14
C LYS A 136 -10.17 -3.13 -14.56
N PHE A 137 -8.88 -2.88 -14.69
CA PHE A 137 -8.31 -1.63 -15.20
C PHE A 137 -7.21 -1.91 -16.23
N THR A 138 -7.08 -1.03 -17.22
CA THR A 138 -5.91 -1.01 -18.12
C THR A 138 -5.12 0.27 -17.92
N PHE A 139 -3.87 0.13 -17.53
CA PHE A 139 -2.92 1.23 -17.41
C PHE A 139 -2.13 1.34 -18.70
N ARG A 140 -2.31 2.45 -19.41
CA ARG A 140 -1.55 2.75 -20.63
C ARG A 140 -0.32 3.59 -20.26
N ILE A 141 0.86 2.98 -20.39
CA ILE A 141 2.13 3.61 -20.07
C ILE A 141 2.76 4.16 -21.35
N TYR A 142 2.89 5.48 -21.42
CA TYR A 142 3.57 6.18 -22.51
C TYR A 142 4.95 6.62 -22.01
N PRO A 143 6.05 5.96 -22.38
CA PRO A 143 7.37 6.40 -21.95
C PRO A 143 7.79 7.72 -22.63
N VAL A 144 8.44 8.58 -21.85
CA VAL A 144 8.82 9.96 -22.22
C VAL A 144 10.31 10.18 -21.93
N GLY A 145 11.02 10.80 -22.88
CA GLY A 145 12.45 11.05 -22.76
C GLY A 145 13.17 10.82 -24.08
N ARG A 146 14.48 11.11 -24.09
CA ARG A 146 15.42 10.75 -25.17
C ARG A 146 16.04 9.38 -24.83
N GLY A 147 16.37 8.59 -25.84
CA GLY A 147 16.98 7.26 -25.67
C GLY A 147 15.99 6.09 -25.73
N ASP A 148 16.49 4.88 -25.42
CA ASP A 148 15.66 3.69 -25.32
C ASP A 148 14.65 3.83 -24.17
N LYS A 149 13.41 3.48 -24.47
CA LYS A 149 12.25 3.64 -23.60
C LYS A 149 11.78 2.32 -23.01
N SER A 150 12.33 1.19 -23.49
CA SER A 150 12.03 -0.15 -23.03
C SER A 150 12.29 -0.30 -21.53
N GLU A 151 13.37 0.33 -21.03
CA GLU A 151 13.77 0.28 -19.63
C GLU A 151 12.73 0.97 -18.73
N ILE A 152 12.17 2.12 -19.13
CA ILE A 152 11.10 2.78 -18.37
C ILE A 152 9.87 1.86 -18.24
N ILE A 153 9.49 1.18 -19.33
CA ILE A 153 8.38 0.23 -19.31
C ILE A 153 8.71 -0.95 -18.37
N ALA A 154 9.92 -1.50 -18.46
CA ALA A 154 10.37 -2.61 -17.62
C ALA A 154 10.34 -2.24 -16.13
N GLN A 155 10.80 -1.03 -15.77
CA GLN A 155 10.75 -0.53 -14.39
C GLN A 155 9.32 -0.39 -13.87
N ILE A 156 8.39 0.11 -14.68
CA ILE A 156 6.98 0.24 -14.29
C ILE A 156 6.32 -1.15 -14.13
N LYS A 157 6.59 -2.08 -15.04
CA LYS A 157 6.10 -3.47 -14.93
C LYS A 157 6.66 -4.17 -13.70
N ALA A 158 7.95 -4.02 -13.42
CA ALA A 158 8.59 -4.60 -12.24
C ALA A 158 8.00 -4.04 -10.94
N LEU A 159 7.83 -2.72 -10.86
CA LEU A 159 7.20 -2.06 -9.72
C LEU A 159 5.77 -2.55 -9.48
N LEU A 160 4.91 -2.55 -10.50
CA LEU A 160 3.53 -3.02 -10.37
C LEU A 160 3.46 -4.51 -10.04
N SER A 161 4.42 -5.31 -10.56
CA SER A 161 4.55 -6.72 -10.20
C SER A 161 4.86 -6.88 -8.71
N ILE A 162 5.84 -6.15 -8.15
CA ILE A 162 6.13 -6.19 -6.71
C ILE A 162 4.91 -5.74 -5.89
N MET A 163 4.26 -4.65 -6.29
CA MET A 163 3.08 -4.12 -5.60
C MET A 163 1.91 -5.13 -5.58
N SER A 164 1.65 -5.86 -6.67
CA SER A 164 0.60 -6.89 -6.73
C SER A 164 0.87 -8.07 -5.77
N HIS A 165 2.14 -8.42 -5.57
CA HIS A 165 2.53 -9.53 -4.69
C HIS A 165 2.32 -9.27 -3.20
N VAL A 166 2.66 -8.07 -2.73
CA VAL A 166 2.78 -7.78 -1.29
C VAL A 166 2.16 -6.46 -0.85
N GLY A 167 1.71 -5.64 -1.80
CA GLY A 167 1.35 -4.26 -1.55
C GLY A 167 -0.09 -3.92 -1.88
N ALA A 168 -0.29 -2.64 -2.20
CA ALA A 168 -1.58 -2.06 -2.56
C ALA A 168 -1.36 -0.88 -3.50
N ILE A 169 -2.38 -0.53 -4.28
CA ILE A 169 -2.38 0.59 -5.20
C ILE A 169 -3.41 1.66 -4.81
N GLY A 170 -3.07 2.93 -5.02
CA GLY A 170 -3.88 4.06 -4.56
C GLY A 170 -3.63 4.42 -3.10
N ALA A 171 -4.64 5.00 -2.46
CA ALA A 171 -4.58 5.54 -1.10
C ALA A 171 -5.38 4.70 -0.11
N LYS A 172 -5.29 5.06 1.18
CA LYS A 172 -6.01 4.41 2.29
C LYS A 172 -5.77 2.89 2.40
N SER A 173 -4.61 2.40 1.97
CA SER A 173 -4.22 0.99 2.12
C SER A 173 -4.15 0.54 3.58
N GLN A 174 -3.94 1.45 4.54
CA GLN A 174 -4.06 1.16 5.98
C GLN A 174 -5.50 0.87 6.43
N TYR A 175 -6.48 1.13 5.57
CA TYR A 175 -7.88 0.76 5.70
C TYR A 175 -8.29 -0.28 4.65
N GLY A 176 -7.32 -0.96 4.01
CA GLY A 176 -7.58 -2.18 3.26
C GLY A 176 -7.95 -2.04 1.79
N PHE A 177 -7.97 -0.82 1.27
CA PHE A 177 -8.22 -0.52 -0.14
C PHE A 177 -7.01 -0.86 -1.03
N GLY A 178 -7.29 -1.17 -2.30
CA GLY A 178 -6.30 -1.27 -3.36
C GLY A 178 -5.49 -2.56 -3.41
N GLN A 179 -5.97 -3.68 -2.86
CA GLN A 179 -5.40 -4.99 -3.19
C GLN A 179 -5.68 -5.31 -4.65
N PHE A 180 -4.71 -5.88 -5.37
CA PHE A 180 -4.86 -6.15 -6.79
C PHE A 180 -3.91 -7.24 -7.29
N GLU A 181 -4.32 -7.89 -8.37
CA GLU A 181 -3.52 -8.77 -9.19
C GLU A 181 -3.19 -8.07 -10.51
N MET A 182 -2.09 -8.50 -11.15
CA MET A 182 -1.64 -7.97 -12.43
C MET A 182 -1.48 -9.13 -13.43
N GLU A 183 -2.06 -8.98 -14.62
CA GLU A 183 -1.87 -9.94 -15.71
C GLU A 183 -0.40 -9.92 -16.17
N ASN A 184 0.16 -11.10 -16.45
CA ASN A 184 1.55 -11.27 -16.88
C ASN A 184 2.59 -10.59 -15.95
N ARG A 185 2.31 -10.52 -14.65
CA ARG A 185 3.27 -9.99 -13.68
C ARG A 185 4.57 -10.78 -13.68
N MET A 186 5.68 -10.08 -13.45
CA MET A 186 6.98 -10.71 -13.25
C MET A 186 7.01 -11.44 -11.92
N ASP A 187 7.73 -12.56 -11.83
CA ASP A 187 8.14 -13.13 -10.55
C ASP A 187 8.78 -12.05 -9.63
N PHE A 188 8.58 -12.15 -8.32
CA PHE A 188 9.01 -11.14 -7.36
C PHE A 188 10.53 -10.91 -7.40
N LYS A 189 11.33 -12.00 -7.42
CA LYS A 189 12.80 -11.90 -7.47
C LYS A 189 13.25 -11.30 -8.80
N ARG A 190 12.60 -11.68 -9.91
CA ARG A 190 12.89 -11.09 -11.23
C ARG A 190 12.58 -9.59 -11.25
N ALA A 191 11.43 -9.18 -10.72
CA ALA A 191 11.05 -7.77 -10.64
C ALA A 191 12.03 -6.96 -9.77
N LEU A 192 12.47 -7.51 -8.64
CA LEU A 192 13.45 -6.85 -7.77
C LEU A 192 14.83 -6.71 -8.45
N ASN A 193 15.26 -7.75 -9.18
CA ASN A 193 16.48 -7.69 -10.01
C ASN A 193 16.39 -6.62 -11.10
N GLU A 194 15.24 -6.50 -11.77
CA GLU A 194 15.02 -5.49 -12.82
C GLU A 194 15.22 -4.08 -12.27
N ILE A 195 14.65 -3.79 -11.10
CA ILE A 195 14.82 -2.48 -10.44
C ILE A 195 16.27 -2.27 -9.97
N ASN A 196 16.88 -3.30 -9.37
CA ASN A 196 18.25 -3.21 -8.89
C ASN A 196 19.25 -2.96 -10.03
N ASN A 197 19.11 -3.66 -11.15
CA ASN A 197 19.97 -3.49 -12.32
C ASN A 197 19.88 -2.07 -12.86
N PHE A 198 18.68 -1.51 -13.00
CA PHE A 198 18.49 -0.11 -13.39
C PHE A 198 19.19 0.85 -12.43
N CYS A 199 19.01 0.66 -11.13
CA CYS A 199 19.62 1.52 -10.11
C CYS A 199 21.16 1.40 -10.05
N ASN A 200 21.76 0.39 -10.67
CA ASN A 200 23.21 0.18 -10.74
C ASN A 200 23.86 0.70 -12.04
N LYS A 201 23.10 0.79 -13.13
CA LYS A 201 23.61 1.25 -14.43
C LYS A 201 23.87 2.74 -14.47
N ASP A 202 22.96 3.51 -13.90
CA ASP A 202 23.01 4.97 -13.92
C ASP A 202 23.79 5.52 -12.73
N GLU A 203 24.53 6.59 -12.97
CA GLU A 203 25.16 7.38 -11.92
C GLU A 203 24.09 8.21 -11.18
N PHE A 204 23.28 7.56 -10.35
CA PHE A 204 22.33 8.28 -9.51
C PHE A 204 23.00 8.94 -8.32
N LYS A 205 22.32 9.94 -7.76
CA LYS A 205 22.71 10.60 -6.50
C LYS A 205 22.95 9.57 -5.40
N LYS A 206 24.12 9.65 -4.76
CA LYS A 206 24.54 8.77 -3.66
C LYS A 206 24.53 9.55 -2.34
N GLU A 207 23.66 9.15 -1.43
CA GLU A 207 23.56 9.68 -0.08
C GLU A 207 23.08 8.57 0.87
N ALA A 208 23.28 8.75 2.18
CA ALA A 208 22.75 7.83 3.17
C ALA A 208 21.22 7.98 3.28
N ASN A 209 20.51 6.85 3.34
CA ASN A 209 19.09 6.85 3.68
C ASN A 209 18.90 7.10 5.17
N LYS A 210 17.81 7.78 5.53
CA LYS A 210 17.43 7.94 6.93
C LYS A 210 16.76 6.66 7.45
N PRO A 211 17.04 6.23 8.69
CA PRO A 211 16.54 4.97 9.24
C PRO A 211 15.01 4.94 9.44
N ASP A 212 14.38 6.10 9.53
CA ASP A 212 12.93 6.24 9.68
C ASP A 212 12.16 6.16 8.35
N PHE A 213 12.85 6.11 7.20
CA PHE A 213 12.18 5.97 5.91
C PHE A 213 11.63 4.56 5.70
N TYR A 214 10.52 4.46 4.97
CA TYR A 214 10.01 3.16 4.52
C TYR A 214 11.05 2.51 3.60
N SER A 215 11.43 1.28 3.90
CA SER A 215 12.47 0.52 3.22
C SER A 215 12.13 -0.97 3.25
N LEU A 216 12.34 -1.68 2.14
CA LEU A 216 12.17 -3.13 2.13
C LEU A 216 13.10 -3.86 3.11
N SER A 217 14.20 -3.25 3.56
CA SER A 217 15.08 -3.82 4.58
C SER A 217 14.34 -4.13 5.90
N ASN A 218 13.26 -3.42 6.19
CA ASN A 218 12.41 -3.62 7.38
C ASN A 218 11.01 -4.12 6.99
N PHE A 219 10.86 -4.73 5.81
CA PHE A 219 9.57 -5.16 5.32
C PHE A 219 9.26 -6.60 5.71
N TRP A 220 7.99 -6.83 6.06
CA TRP A 220 7.42 -8.16 6.21
C TRP A 220 5.99 -8.16 5.67
N CYS A 221 5.54 -9.31 5.17
CA CYS A 221 4.18 -9.51 4.66
C CYS A 221 3.70 -10.92 4.98
N TYR A 222 2.54 -11.01 5.64
CA TYR A 222 1.83 -12.25 5.92
C TYR A 222 0.52 -12.30 5.15
N GLU A 223 0.21 -13.48 4.65
CA GLU A 223 -1.06 -13.79 4.01
C GLU A 223 -1.70 -14.98 4.72
N PHE A 224 -2.94 -14.78 5.16
CA PHE A 224 -3.73 -15.77 5.89
C PHE A 224 -4.87 -16.23 4.99
N LYS A 225 -5.03 -17.54 4.83
CA LYS A 225 -6.26 -18.13 4.30
C LYS A 225 -7.23 -18.29 5.47
N ILE A 226 -8.44 -17.75 5.33
CA ILE A 226 -9.46 -17.71 6.37
C ILE A 226 -10.73 -18.37 5.81
N PRO A 227 -11.11 -19.55 6.32
CA PRO A 227 -12.27 -20.26 5.82
C PRO A 227 -13.54 -19.42 5.84
N VAL A 228 -14.38 -19.53 4.82
CA VAL A 228 -15.68 -18.82 4.79
C VAL A 228 -16.58 -19.18 5.98
N ARG A 229 -16.40 -20.39 6.55
CA ARG A 229 -17.11 -20.89 7.74
C ARG A 229 -16.54 -20.38 9.06
N ASN A 230 -15.47 -19.57 9.03
CA ASN A 230 -14.88 -19.01 10.24
C ASN A 230 -15.92 -18.16 11.02
N GLN A 231 -16.00 -18.36 12.33
CA GLN A 231 -17.02 -17.71 13.17
C GLN A 231 -16.94 -16.18 13.13
N LEU A 232 -15.72 -15.61 13.08
CA LEU A 232 -15.53 -14.17 13.03
C LEU A 232 -15.92 -13.60 11.66
N VAL A 233 -15.62 -14.32 10.58
CA VAL A 233 -16.08 -13.98 9.22
C VAL A 233 -17.61 -13.96 9.15
N GLN A 234 -18.26 -15.01 9.66
CA GLN A 234 -19.73 -15.09 9.70
C GLN A 234 -20.35 -13.97 10.56
N SER A 235 -19.66 -13.54 11.62
CA SER A 235 -20.08 -12.41 12.44
C SER A 235 -20.03 -11.11 11.64
N PHE A 236 -18.92 -10.85 10.95
CA PHE A 236 -18.78 -9.66 10.11
C PHE A 236 -19.82 -9.60 8.99
N GLN A 237 -20.11 -10.72 8.32
CA GLN A 237 -21.12 -10.78 7.25
C GLN A 237 -22.53 -10.36 7.69
N LYS A 238 -22.82 -10.43 9.00
CA LYS A 238 -24.13 -10.10 9.59
C LYS A 238 -24.10 -8.79 10.39
N SER A 239 -22.99 -8.04 10.33
CA SER A 239 -22.74 -6.89 11.20
C SER A 239 -23.12 -5.56 10.57
N TYR A 240 -22.88 -4.49 11.32
CA TYR A 240 -23.30 -3.13 10.99
C TYR A 240 -22.48 -2.55 9.84
N ILE A 241 -23.18 -1.93 8.90
CA ILE A 241 -22.60 -1.30 7.72
C ILE A 241 -22.48 0.20 7.98
N VAL A 242 -21.28 0.74 7.78
CA VAL A 242 -21.03 2.18 7.76
C VAL A 242 -20.92 2.61 6.30
N GLY A 243 -21.87 3.40 5.82
CA GLY A 243 -22.00 3.78 4.41
C GLY A 243 -23.28 3.19 3.79
N ASN A 244 -23.19 2.71 2.56
CA ASN A 244 -24.34 2.17 1.83
C ASN A 244 -24.26 0.64 1.70
N GLN A 245 -25.40 -0.04 1.48
CA GLN A 245 -25.36 -1.49 1.24
C GLN A 245 -24.69 -1.83 -0.09
N SER A 246 -23.90 -2.90 -0.12
CA SER A 246 -23.31 -3.48 -1.33
C SER A 246 -23.83 -4.90 -1.54
N SER A 247 -24.01 -5.28 -2.81
CA SER A 247 -24.35 -6.65 -3.21
C SER A 247 -23.10 -7.50 -3.53
N PHE A 248 -21.90 -6.90 -3.54
CA PHE A 248 -20.67 -7.62 -3.85
C PHE A 248 -20.20 -8.44 -2.65
N THR A 249 -19.81 -9.69 -2.91
CA THR A 249 -19.34 -10.62 -1.88
C THR A 249 -17.86 -10.99 -2.04
N SER A 250 -17.18 -10.42 -3.03
CA SER A 250 -15.78 -10.72 -3.37
C SER A 250 -14.80 -10.21 -2.33
N TYR A 251 -15.21 -9.30 -1.45
CA TYR A 251 -14.43 -8.86 -0.30
C TYR A 251 -15.36 -8.49 0.87
N LEU A 252 -14.80 -8.29 2.06
CA LEU A 252 -15.50 -7.88 3.27
C LEU A 252 -14.72 -6.75 3.96
N PRO A 253 -15.27 -5.52 4.05
CA PRO A 253 -14.48 -4.34 4.42
C PRO A 253 -14.25 -4.14 5.92
N VAL A 254 -13.50 -5.05 6.53
CA VAL A 254 -13.34 -5.17 8.00
C VAL A 254 -11.95 -4.80 8.52
N SER A 255 -11.13 -4.18 7.68
CA SER A 255 -9.72 -3.87 8.00
C SER A 255 -9.59 -3.01 9.25
N PHE A 256 -10.54 -2.09 9.46
CA PHE A 256 -10.53 -1.17 10.59
C PHE A 256 -10.69 -1.91 11.93
N ASP A 257 -11.65 -2.84 12.00
CA ASP A 257 -11.91 -3.66 13.18
C ASP A 257 -10.70 -4.56 13.52
N ILE A 258 -10.12 -5.20 12.50
CA ILE A 258 -8.89 -6.00 12.66
C ILE A 258 -7.75 -5.11 13.19
N ARG A 259 -7.61 -3.90 12.65
CA ARG A 259 -6.49 -3.00 12.98
C ARG A 259 -6.62 -2.32 14.33
N TYR A 260 -7.81 -1.89 14.74
CA TYR A 260 -8.00 -1.02 15.90
C TYR A 260 -8.75 -1.66 17.07
N LYS A 261 -9.94 -2.23 16.86
CA LYS A 261 -10.82 -2.72 17.93
C LYS A 261 -11.92 -3.66 17.43
N LEU A 262 -12.26 -4.69 18.21
CA LEU A 262 -13.52 -5.45 18.10
C LEU A 262 -14.46 -5.10 19.29
N PRO A 263 -15.78 -5.04 19.12
CA PRO A 263 -16.79 -4.69 20.15
C PRO A 263 -16.82 -5.66 21.31
N ASN A 264 -17.32 -5.18 22.45
CA ASN A 264 -17.75 -5.98 23.61
C ASN A 264 -16.75 -7.00 24.17
N ARG A 265 -15.48 -6.93 23.77
CA ARG A 265 -14.38 -7.61 24.44
C ARG A 265 -13.65 -6.56 25.29
N ASN A 266 -13.35 -6.90 26.55
CA ASN A 266 -12.53 -6.12 27.47
C ASN A 266 -11.31 -5.50 26.75
N LYS A 267 -10.80 -4.37 27.23
CA LYS A 267 -9.53 -3.72 26.79
C LYS A 267 -8.56 -4.76 26.20
N GLY A 268 -8.50 -4.93 24.86
CA GLY A 268 -7.73 -6.06 24.30
C GLY A 268 -7.97 -6.51 22.86
N SER A 269 -8.96 -6.02 22.11
CA SER A 269 -9.25 -6.52 20.76
C SER A 269 -8.61 -5.68 19.65
N GLY A 270 -8.15 -6.31 18.56
CA GLY A 270 -7.51 -5.65 17.41
C GLY A 270 -5.99 -5.47 17.57
N LEU A 271 -5.29 -5.32 16.43
CA LEU A 271 -3.82 -5.30 16.39
C LEU A 271 -3.20 -4.15 17.19
N ARG A 272 -3.78 -2.95 17.10
CA ARG A 272 -3.28 -1.77 17.82
C ARG A 272 -3.34 -1.96 19.33
N GLN A 273 -4.43 -2.53 19.82
CA GLN A 273 -4.61 -2.78 21.25
C GLN A 273 -3.74 -3.94 21.73
N ALA A 274 -3.58 -5.00 20.94
CA ALA A 274 -2.67 -6.10 21.26
C ALA A 274 -1.22 -5.60 21.36
N TYR A 275 -0.78 -4.75 20.41
CA TYR A 275 0.53 -4.12 20.45
C TYR A 275 0.69 -3.18 21.66
N TYR A 276 -0.35 -2.41 22.01
CA TYR A 276 -0.36 -1.56 23.21
C TYR A 276 -0.13 -2.38 24.49
N SER A 277 -0.84 -3.50 24.64
CA SER A 277 -0.66 -4.40 25.78
C SER A 277 0.73 -5.04 25.80
N HIS A 278 1.25 -5.47 24.64
CA HIS A 278 2.59 -6.04 24.52
C HIS A 278 3.71 -5.04 24.90
N ARG A 279 3.48 -3.74 24.69
CA ARG A 279 4.40 -2.66 25.07
C ARG A 279 4.11 -2.08 26.46
N ASN A 280 3.47 -2.84 27.35
CA ASN A 280 3.15 -2.41 28.72
C ASN A 280 2.42 -1.05 28.79
N GLY A 281 1.61 -0.75 27.77
CA GLY A 281 0.84 0.48 27.71
C GLY A 281 1.59 1.72 27.21
N ASP A 282 2.75 1.55 26.55
CA ASP A 282 3.49 2.66 25.93
C ASP A 282 2.77 3.21 24.68
N LYS A 283 2.07 4.34 24.85
CA LYS A 283 1.35 5.01 23.77
C LYS A 283 2.27 5.53 22.66
N ASN A 284 3.50 5.94 22.99
CA ASN A 284 4.41 6.55 22.02
C ASN A 284 4.86 5.51 20.99
N GLN A 285 5.22 4.31 21.45
CA GLN A 285 5.55 3.20 20.55
C GLN A 285 4.35 2.79 19.67
N VAL A 286 3.14 2.78 20.22
CA VAL A 286 1.94 2.47 19.43
C VAL A 286 1.71 3.52 18.34
N CYS A 287 1.88 4.80 18.67
CA CYS A 287 1.78 5.90 17.72
C CYS A 287 2.83 5.82 16.60
N GLN A 288 4.06 5.40 16.90
CA GLN A 288 5.11 5.19 15.90
C GLN A 288 4.78 4.07 14.89
N ILE A 289 4.02 3.06 15.31
CA ILE A 289 3.67 1.90 14.47
C ILE A 289 2.33 2.09 13.74
N PHE A 290 1.29 2.51 14.46
CA PHE A 290 -0.07 2.65 13.92
C PHE A 290 -0.38 4.05 13.38
N GLY A 291 0.57 4.98 13.54
CA GLY A 291 0.48 6.37 13.09
C GLY A 291 -0.36 7.24 14.01
N THR A 292 -0.30 8.54 13.75
CA THR A 292 -1.04 9.60 14.46
C THR A 292 -1.67 10.56 13.46
N LEU A 293 -2.76 11.20 13.86
CA LEU A 293 -3.25 12.37 13.14
C LEU A 293 -2.33 13.56 13.44
N PRO A 294 -2.11 14.48 12.49
CA PRO A 294 -1.31 15.67 12.76
C PRO A 294 -2.05 16.59 13.75
N GLU A 295 -1.37 17.00 14.82
CA GLU A 295 -1.97 17.79 15.90
C GLU A 295 -2.43 19.18 15.45
N ASN A 296 -1.69 19.82 14.52
CA ASN A 296 -1.96 21.19 14.06
C ASN A 296 -2.44 21.28 12.60
N LYS A 297 -2.99 20.20 12.03
CA LYS A 297 -3.33 20.09 10.59
C LYS A 297 -2.16 20.30 9.62
N LYS A 298 -0.94 20.56 10.10
CA LYS A 298 0.28 20.49 9.28
C LYS A 298 0.61 19.03 9.05
N LYS A 299 0.65 18.61 7.79
CA LYS A 299 0.86 17.21 7.40
C LYS A 299 2.18 16.62 7.94
N GLU A 300 3.13 17.48 8.24
CA GLU A 300 4.48 17.19 8.74
C GLU A 300 4.49 16.68 10.20
N ASP A 301 3.45 17.01 10.98
CA ASP A 301 3.35 16.66 12.40
C ASP A 301 2.74 15.26 12.62
N GLY A 302 2.19 14.64 11.56
CA GLY A 302 1.54 13.34 11.62
C GLY A 302 2.50 12.19 11.31
N ILE A 303 2.45 11.12 12.11
CA ILE A 303 3.24 9.91 11.84
C ILE A 303 2.41 8.98 10.94
N GLY A 304 2.95 8.64 9.77
CA GLY A 304 2.35 7.63 8.90
C GLY A 304 2.41 6.24 9.52
N SER A 305 1.39 5.40 9.25
CA SER A 305 1.40 4.04 9.79
C SER A 305 2.48 3.17 9.13
N ARG A 306 3.11 2.34 9.95
CA ARG A 306 4.05 1.31 9.53
C ARG A 306 3.41 -0.07 9.32
N ILE A 307 2.12 -0.24 9.62
CA ILE A 307 1.38 -1.49 9.46
C ILE A 307 0.11 -1.24 8.66
N PHE A 308 -0.10 -2.07 7.66
CA PHE A 308 -1.19 -2.00 6.71
C PHE A 308 -1.96 -3.32 6.74
N VAL A 309 -3.29 -3.22 6.70
CA VAL A 309 -4.19 -4.35 6.84
C VAL A 309 -5.17 -4.28 5.67
N SER A 310 -5.17 -5.30 4.82
CA SER A 310 -6.18 -5.44 3.76
C SER A 310 -7.58 -5.64 4.32
N HIS A 311 -8.61 -5.40 3.50
CA HIS A 311 -9.89 -6.05 3.73
C HIS A 311 -9.76 -7.56 3.53
N LEU A 312 -10.70 -8.35 4.06
CA LEU A 312 -10.77 -9.74 3.64
C LEU A 312 -11.19 -9.76 2.17
N PHE A 313 -10.45 -10.42 1.30
CA PHE A 313 -10.76 -10.49 -0.13
C PHE A 313 -10.78 -11.93 -0.61
N ARG A 314 -11.41 -12.20 -1.74
CA ARG A 314 -11.38 -13.49 -2.42
C ARG A 314 -10.65 -13.36 -3.72
N GLU A 315 -9.92 -14.41 -4.07
CA GLU A 315 -9.43 -14.59 -5.43
C GLU A 315 -10.57 -15.19 -6.27
N PRO A 316 -10.65 -14.92 -7.60
CA PRO A 316 -11.78 -15.32 -8.44
C PRO A 316 -12.18 -16.81 -8.39
N SER A 317 -11.24 -17.71 -8.05
CA SER A 317 -11.43 -19.16 -7.97
C SER A 317 -11.55 -19.71 -6.54
N GLU A 318 -11.47 -18.87 -5.51
CA GLU A 318 -11.41 -19.31 -4.12
C GLU A 318 -12.69 -18.93 -3.36
N SER A 319 -13.24 -19.88 -2.62
CA SER A 319 -14.40 -19.62 -1.75
C SER A 319 -14.00 -18.95 -0.43
N ASP A 320 -12.78 -19.22 0.03
CA ASP A 320 -12.25 -18.71 1.27
C ASP A 320 -11.74 -17.28 1.13
N TYR A 321 -11.68 -16.58 2.26
CA TYR A 321 -11.12 -15.23 2.29
C TYR A 321 -9.63 -15.28 2.51
N PHE A 322 -8.94 -14.29 1.98
CA PHE A 322 -7.55 -13.99 2.24
C PHE A 322 -7.44 -12.68 3.01
N LEU A 323 -6.50 -12.64 3.95
CA LEU A 323 -6.11 -11.44 4.66
C LEU A 323 -4.62 -11.23 4.45
N ARG A 324 -4.24 -10.12 3.84
CA ARG A 324 -2.86 -9.66 3.74
C ARG A 324 -2.58 -8.58 4.77
N ILE A 325 -1.49 -8.74 5.53
CA ILE A 325 -0.99 -7.73 6.46
C ILE A 325 0.50 -7.57 6.22
N TRP A 326 0.93 -6.33 6.03
CA TRP A 326 2.32 -6.00 5.80
C TRP A 326 2.75 -4.81 6.63
N GLY A 327 4.05 -4.71 6.88
CA GLY A 327 4.60 -3.60 7.62
C GLY A 327 6.04 -3.29 7.28
N PHE A 328 6.47 -2.11 7.72
CA PHE A 328 7.81 -1.57 7.59
C PHE A 328 8.37 -1.31 8.99
N THR A 329 8.69 -2.40 9.70
CA THR A 329 9.09 -2.42 11.11
C THR A 329 10.06 -3.57 11.35
N GLU A 330 10.60 -3.67 12.56
CA GLU A 330 11.34 -4.85 12.98
C GLU A 330 10.49 -6.14 12.89
N LYS A 331 11.14 -7.27 12.60
CA LYS A 331 10.50 -8.59 12.43
C LYS A 331 9.71 -9.04 13.67
N ILE A 332 10.14 -8.64 14.87
CA ILE A 332 9.44 -8.98 16.12
C ILE A 332 8.00 -8.44 16.14
N VAL A 333 7.77 -7.27 15.53
CA VAL A 333 6.43 -6.69 15.41
C VAL A 333 5.58 -7.51 14.43
N GLY A 334 6.17 -7.94 13.30
CA GLY A 334 5.51 -8.84 12.35
C GLY A 334 5.12 -10.18 12.96
N ASN A 335 6.01 -10.79 13.75
CA ASN A 335 5.72 -12.03 14.48
C ASN A 335 4.55 -11.86 15.46
N LEU A 336 4.52 -10.75 16.21
CA LEU A 336 3.40 -10.45 17.11
C LEU A 336 2.09 -10.32 16.32
N VAL A 337 2.09 -9.59 15.21
CA VAL A 337 0.91 -9.46 14.34
C VAL A 337 0.43 -10.82 13.86
N SER A 338 1.34 -11.70 13.44
CA SER A 338 1.01 -13.05 13.02
C SER A 338 0.32 -13.87 14.11
N ILE A 339 0.85 -13.83 15.33
CA ILE A 339 0.29 -14.54 16.49
C ILE A 339 -1.12 -14.01 16.79
N GLU A 340 -1.29 -12.69 16.79
CA GLU A 340 -2.56 -12.05 17.13
C GLU A 340 -3.64 -12.30 16.07
N ILE A 341 -3.31 -12.36 14.78
CA ILE A 341 -4.28 -12.73 13.74
C ILE A 341 -4.70 -14.19 13.87
N ASN A 342 -3.75 -15.11 14.08
CA ASN A 342 -4.09 -16.53 14.31
C ASN A 342 -5.01 -16.68 15.52
N LYS A 343 -4.78 -15.93 16.60
CA LYS A 343 -5.67 -15.90 17.77
C LYS A 343 -7.04 -15.30 17.44
N MET A 344 -7.10 -14.16 16.74
CA MET A 344 -8.36 -13.48 16.40
C MET A 344 -9.28 -14.37 15.57
N PHE A 345 -8.72 -15.08 14.59
CA PHE A 345 -9.47 -15.95 13.69
C PHE A 345 -9.44 -17.44 14.11
N SER A 346 -8.76 -17.79 15.21
CA SER A 346 -8.59 -19.18 15.66
C SER A 346 -8.04 -20.10 14.55
N LEU A 347 -7.02 -19.62 13.84
CA LEU A 347 -6.39 -20.34 12.74
C LEU A 347 -5.37 -21.36 13.27
N GLN A 348 -5.38 -22.55 12.69
CA GLN A 348 -4.42 -23.63 13.01
C GLN A 348 -3.21 -23.61 12.08
N GLU A 349 -3.40 -23.19 10.84
CA GLU A 349 -2.33 -23.11 9.85
C GLU A 349 -1.48 -21.85 10.06
N ALA A 350 -0.16 -22.00 9.86
CA ALA A 350 0.73 -20.85 9.84
C ALA A 350 0.44 -19.99 8.60
N PRO A 351 0.48 -18.65 8.71
CA PRO A 351 0.34 -17.80 7.53
C PRO A 351 1.48 -18.02 6.55
N ARG A 352 1.18 -17.80 5.27
CA ARG A 352 2.21 -17.72 4.25
C ARG A 352 3.00 -16.43 4.47
N ARG A 353 4.31 -16.58 4.73
CA ARG A 353 5.26 -15.46 4.66
C ARG A 353 5.58 -15.18 3.20
N LYS A 354 5.42 -13.93 2.77
CA LYS A 354 5.66 -13.55 1.37
C LYS A 354 7.03 -12.92 1.20
N TYR A 355 7.87 -13.59 0.40
CA TYR A 355 9.13 -13.07 -0.16
C TYR A 355 10.19 -12.60 0.86
N GLU A 356 10.19 -13.15 2.08
CA GLU A 356 11.14 -12.76 3.13
C GLU A 356 12.59 -13.06 2.73
N GLU A 357 12.85 -14.22 2.11
CA GLU A 357 14.18 -14.62 1.67
C GLU A 357 14.70 -13.75 0.54
N GLU A 358 13.87 -13.49 -0.48
CA GLU A 358 14.20 -12.63 -1.61
C GLU A 358 14.54 -11.22 -1.14
N ILE A 359 13.74 -10.65 -0.23
CA ILE A 359 14.00 -9.30 0.30
C ILE A 359 15.28 -9.28 1.14
N THR A 360 15.49 -10.29 1.99
CA THR A 360 16.68 -10.37 2.86
C THR A 360 17.96 -10.49 2.03
N ASN A 361 17.96 -11.28 0.95
CA ASN A 361 19.12 -11.48 0.10
C ASN A 361 19.59 -10.20 -0.62
N PHE A 362 18.67 -9.28 -0.94
CA PHE A 362 19.04 -7.97 -1.50
C PHE A 362 19.46 -6.96 -0.43
N SER A 363 18.88 -7.06 0.77
CA SER A 363 19.18 -6.15 1.88
C SER A 363 20.51 -6.47 2.57
N GLY A 364 20.93 -7.74 2.55
CA GLY A 364 22.16 -8.23 3.19
C GLY A 364 23.44 -8.04 2.38
N GLY A 365 23.34 -7.53 1.15
CA GLY A 365 24.49 -7.18 0.30
C GLY A 365 24.81 -5.67 0.26
N ALA A 366 24.19 -4.88 1.14
CA ALA A 366 24.32 -3.42 1.20
C ALA A 366 25.21 -2.95 2.37
#